data_AF-A0A953C7D3-F1
#
_entry.id   AF-A0A953C7D3-F1
#
_cell.length_a   1.000
_cell.length_b   1.000
_cell.length_c   1.000
_cell.angle_alpha   90.00
_cell.angle_beta   90.00
_cell.angle_gamma   90.00
#
_symmetry.space_group_name_H-M   'P 1'
#
loop_
_entity.id
_entity.type
_entity.pdbx_description
1 polymer ?
#
loop_
_entity_poly.entity_id
_entity_poly.type
_entity_poly.pdbx_seq_one_letter_code
_entity_poly.pdbx_strand_id
1 'polypeptide(L)'
;MSETSPPEKPAQPSLDDPVARARIVRALLITAPFLFVGSYLLAWVQGAETKYAGLIAGVALAGCLGTALSIHLLGSKSRYVLFAVMAVLSLAKMGR
;
A
#
# COMPACT_ATOMS: atom_id res chain seq x y z
N MET A 1 -29.20 -21.17 -31.40
CA MET A 1 -27.82 -20.74 -31.67
C MET A 1 -27.38 -19.93 -30.47
N SER A 2 -26.53 -20.52 -29.63
CA SER A 2 -26.07 -19.93 -28.37
C SER A 2 -24.86 -19.04 -28.62
N GLU A 3 -25.05 -17.73 -28.66
CA GLU A 3 -23.95 -16.77 -28.46
C GLU A 3 -23.73 -16.62 -26.96
N THR A 4 -22.80 -17.39 -26.42
CA THR A 4 -22.25 -17.15 -25.09
C THR A 4 -21.12 -16.15 -25.27
N SER A 5 -21.45 -14.86 -25.11
CA SER A 5 -20.44 -13.80 -24.98
C SER A 5 -19.45 -14.20 -23.88
N PRO A 6 -18.13 -14.14 -24.12
CA PRO A 6 -17.16 -14.49 -23.09
C PRO A 6 -17.38 -13.60 -21.87
N PRO A 7 -17.19 -14.13 -20.64
CA PRO A 7 -17.42 -13.37 -19.42
C PRO A 7 -16.56 -12.10 -19.45
N GLU A 8 -17.21 -10.94 -19.43
CA GLU A 8 -16.58 -9.63 -19.33
C GLU A 8 -15.73 -9.62 -18.05
N LYS A 9 -14.43 -9.86 -18.23
CA LYS A 9 -13.46 -9.85 -17.13
C LYS A 9 -13.60 -8.48 -16.48
N PRO A 10 -13.93 -8.38 -15.17
CA PRO A 10 -14.19 -7.09 -14.55
C PRO A 10 -12.97 -6.22 -14.83
N ALA A 11 -13.21 -5.10 -15.52
CA ALA A 11 -12.19 -4.18 -15.96
C ALA A 11 -11.40 -3.75 -14.72
N GLN A 12 -10.29 -4.43 -14.48
CA GLN A 12 -9.36 -4.10 -13.40
C GLN A 12 -9.00 -2.65 -13.62
N PRO A 13 -9.32 -1.74 -12.69
CA PRO A 13 -9.04 -0.32 -12.88
C PRO A 13 -7.55 -0.20 -13.18
N SER A 14 -7.23 0.12 -14.43
CA SER A 14 -5.84 0.18 -14.85
C SER A 14 -5.22 1.36 -14.12
N LEU A 15 -4.11 1.13 -13.42
CA LEU A 15 -3.32 2.22 -12.83
C LEU A 15 -2.75 3.17 -13.90
N ASP A 16 -2.94 2.84 -15.18
CA ASP A 16 -2.67 3.65 -16.35
C ASP A 16 -3.64 4.83 -16.48
N ASP A 17 -4.85 4.75 -15.90
CA ASP A 17 -5.77 5.88 -15.86
C ASP A 17 -5.27 6.93 -14.84
N PRO A 18 -4.88 8.14 -15.28
CA PRO A 18 -4.40 9.19 -14.39
C PRO A 18 -5.45 9.59 -13.34
N VAL A 19 -6.75 9.45 -13.64
CA VAL A 19 -7.85 9.76 -12.72
C VAL A 19 -7.95 8.73 -11.61
N ALA A 20 -7.92 7.43 -11.96
CA ALA A 20 -7.90 6.35 -10.99
C ALA A 20 -6.67 6.43 -10.08
N ARG A 21 -5.50 6.71 -10.65
CA ARG A 21 -4.24 6.91 -9.92
C ARG A 21 -4.33 8.04 -8.89
N ALA A 22 -4.83 9.21 -9.30
CA ALA A 22 -4.99 10.35 -8.41
C ALA A 22 -5.97 10.06 -7.26
N ARG A 23 -7.06 9.34 -7.56
CA ARG A 23 -8.03 8.90 -6.54
C ARG A 23 -7.39 7.96 -5.52
N ILE A 24 -6.59 6.99 -5.96
CA ILE A 24 -5.88 6.05 -5.09
C ILE A 24 -4.85 6.79 -4.21
N VAL A 25 -4.03 7.66 -4.79
CA VAL A 25 -3.04 8.46 -4.03
C VAL A 25 -3.75 9.31 -2.97
N ARG A 26 -4.85 9.96 -3.35
CA ARG A 26 -5.64 10.78 -2.42
C ARG A 26 -6.27 9.94 -1.30
N ALA A 27 -6.78 8.75 -1.62
CA ALA A 27 -7.26 7.82 -0.62
C ALA A 27 -6.15 7.43 0.35
N LEU A 28 -4.96 7.03 -0.13
CA LEU A 28 -3.81 6.71 0.72
C LEU A 28 -3.42 7.87 1.64
N LEU A 29 -3.37 9.10 1.11
CA LEU A 29 -3.04 10.28 1.91
C LEU A 29 -4.08 10.58 3.00
N ILE A 30 -5.37 10.35 2.70
CA ILE A 30 -6.43 10.51 3.69
C ILE A 30 -6.37 9.41 4.75
N THR A 31 -6.08 8.15 4.35
CA THR A 31 -6.03 7.03 5.30
C THR A 31 -4.76 7.02 6.14
N ALA A 32 -3.66 7.60 5.66
CA ALA A 32 -2.37 7.66 6.35
C ALA A 32 -2.44 8.16 7.82
N PRO A 33 -3.07 9.31 8.14
CA PRO A 33 -3.21 9.75 9.54
C PRO A 33 -4.07 8.81 10.38
N PHE A 34 -5.11 8.19 9.81
CA PHE A 34 -5.92 7.19 10.53
C PHE A 34 -5.11 5.92 10.84
N LEU A 35 -4.28 5.48 9.89
CA LEU A 35 -3.36 4.36 10.08
C LEU A 35 -2.32 4.68 11.15
N PHE A 36 -1.75 5.88 11.15
CA PHE A 36 -0.80 6.32 12.17
C PHE A 36 -1.43 6.32 13.57
N VAL A 37 -2.57 6.99 13.72
CA VAL A 37 -3.27 7.08 15.02
C VAL A 37 -3.75 5.69 15.47
N GLY A 38 -4.33 4.90 14.56
CA GLY A 38 -4.79 3.55 14.86
C GLY A 38 -3.67 2.62 15.29
N SER A 39 -2.55 2.61 14.57
CA SER A 39 -1.39 1.79 14.93
C SER A 39 -0.71 2.25 16.22
N TYR A 40 -0.63 3.56 16.46
CA TYR A 40 -0.15 4.12 17.73
C TYR A 40 -1.05 3.70 18.90
N LEU A 41 -2.36 3.84 18.77
CA LEU A 41 -3.33 3.45 19.81
C LEU A 41 -3.30 1.95 20.07
N LEU A 42 -3.25 1.12 19.01
CA LEU A 42 -3.17 -0.33 19.16
C LEU A 42 -1.87 -0.77 19.84
N ALA A 43 -0.74 -0.17 19.50
CA ALA A 43 0.53 -0.45 20.17
C ALA A 43 0.50 0.01 21.64
N TRP A 44 -0.10 1.17 21.90
CA TRP A 44 -0.24 1.70 23.26
C TRP A 44 -1.16 0.83 24.14
N VAL A 45 -2.29 0.36 23.60
CA VAL A 45 -3.21 -0.57 24.29
C VAL A 45 -2.54 -1.91 24.60
N GLN A 46 -1.60 -2.35 23.76
CA GLN A 46 -0.77 -3.53 24.02
C GLN A 46 0.33 -3.29 25.07
N GLY A 47 0.39 -2.09 25.66
CA GLY A 47 1.37 -1.75 26.69
C GLY A 47 2.76 -1.42 26.13
N ALA A 48 2.88 -1.15 24.83
CA ALA A 48 4.17 -0.75 24.25
C ALA A 48 4.60 0.63 24.79
N GLU A 49 5.89 0.76 25.08
CA GLU A 49 6.49 2.06 25.43
C GLU A 49 6.20 3.07 24.30
N THR A 50 5.93 4.33 24.65
CA THR A 50 5.54 5.38 23.69
C THR A 50 6.54 5.53 22.54
N LYS A 51 7.83 5.28 22.80
CA LYS A 51 8.89 5.21 21.78
C LYS A 51 8.63 4.12 20.73
N TYR A 52 8.30 2.91 21.16
CA TYR A 52 8.01 1.79 20.25
C TYR A 52 6.67 1.97 19.53
N ALA A 53 5.65 2.48 20.21
CA ALA A 53 4.37 2.83 19.60
C ALA A 53 4.56 3.90 18.50
N GLY A 54 5.37 4.92 18.77
CA GLY A 54 5.75 5.95 17.79
C GLY A 54 6.53 5.39 16.60
N LEU A 55 7.45 4.44 16.83
CA LEU A 55 8.18 3.77 15.76
C LEU A 55 7.26 2.92 14.87
N ILE A 56 6.35 2.15 15.45
CA ILE A 56 5.38 1.32 14.71
C ILE A 56 4.50 2.22 13.84
N ALA A 57 3.95 3.28 14.43
CA ALA A 57 3.12 4.24 13.72
C ALA A 57 3.91 4.97 12.62
N GLY A 58 5.16 5.36 12.91
CA GLY A 58 6.06 6.00 11.96
C GLY A 58 6.37 5.12 10.75
N VAL A 59 6.65 3.82 10.95
CA VAL A 59 6.88 2.86 9.85
C VAL A 59 5.60 2.67 9.03
N ALA A 60 4.44 2.57 9.66
CA ALA A 60 3.16 2.47 8.95
C ALA A 60 2.88 3.70 8.07
N LEU A 61 3.12 4.90 8.61
CA LEU A 61 2.97 6.16 7.87
C LEU A 61 3.97 6.23 6.70
N ALA A 62 5.24 5.90 6.95
CA ALA A 62 6.28 5.90 5.93
C ALA A 62 5.97 4.92 4.79
N GLY A 63 5.44 3.73 5.10
CA GLY A 63 4.97 2.78 4.10
C GLY A 63 3.82 3.31 3.26
N CYS A 64 2.85 4.00 3.89
CA CYS A 64 1.72 4.60 3.20
C CYS A 64 2.17 5.74 2.26
N LEU A 65 3.02 6.64 2.75
CA LEU A 65 3.61 7.72 1.96
C LEU A 65 4.52 7.20 0.84
N GLY A 66 5.35 6.21 1.12
CA GLY A 66 6.22 5.58 0.13
C GLY A 66 5.43 4.89 -0.98
N THR A 67 4.31 4.26 -0.64
CA THR A 67 3.40 3.66 -1.62
C THR A 67 2.71 4.72 -2.46
N ALA A 68 2.19 5.78 -1.82
CA ALA A 68 1.57 6.91 -2.51
C ALA A 68 2.56 7.59 -3.47
N LEU A 69 3.80 7.81 -3.02
CA LEU A 69 4.88 8.39 -3.82
C LEU A 69 5.28 7.47 -4.98
N SER A 70 5.41 6.17 -4.74
CA SER A 70 5.74 5.19 -5.79
C SER A 70 4.64 5.14 -6.85
N ILE A 71 3.37 5.16 -6.44
CA ILE A 71 2.25 5.26 -7.37
C ILE A 71 2.30 6.59 -8.11
N HIS A 72 2.54 7.72 -7.42
CA HIS A 72 2.58 9.07 -7.99
C HIS A 72 3.79 9.35 -8.91
N LEU A 73 4.89 8.60 -8.79
CA LEU A 73 6.05 8.72 -9.69
C LEU A 73 5.99 7.70 -10.83
N LEU A 74 5.64 6.44 -10.57
CA LEU A 74 5.77 5.36 -11.56
C LEU A 74 4.45 4.93 -12.23
N GLY A 75 3.29 5.27 -11.66
CA GLY A 75 1.99 4.88 -12.22
C GLY A 75 1.86 3.36 -12.30
N SER A 76 1.58 2.83 -13.49
CA SER A 76 1.45 1.39 -13.77
C SER A 76 2.71 0.57 -13.46
N LYS A 77 3.89 1.20 -13.45
CA LYS A 77 5.15 0.56 -13.06
C LYS A 77 5.32 0.38 -11.54
N SER A 78 4.41 0.90 -10.70
CA SER A 78 4.52 0.69 -9.24
C SER A 78 4.41 -0.78 -8.83
N ARG A 79 3.82 -1.63 -9.70
CA ARG A 79 3.81 -3.09 -9.53
C ARG A 79 5.21 -3.67 -9.40
N TYR A 80 6.20 -3.12 -10.12
CA TYR A 80 7.60 -3.54 -10.00
C TYR A 80 8.22 -3.15 -8.65
N VAL A 81 7.78 -2.04 -8.04
CA VAL A 81 8.21 -1.67 -6.68
C VAL A 81 7.70 -2.70 -5.68
N LEU A 82 6.46 -3.16 -5.82
CA LEU A 82 5.91 -4.23 -4.98
C LEU A 82 6.70 -5.54 -5.13
N PHE A 83 7.01 -5.94 -6.37
CA PHE A 83 7.83 -7.12 -6.64
C PHE A 83 9.26 -6.97 -6.10
N ALA A 84 9.88 -5.79 -6.22
CA ALA A 84 11.20 -5.51 -5.68
C ALA A 84 11.22 -5.62 -4.15
N VAL A 85 10.23 -5.04 -3.46
CA VAL A 85 10.09 -5.16 -2.01
C VAL A 85 9.89 -6.61 -1.59
N MET A 86 9.02 -7.36 -2.28
CA MET A 86 8.80 -8.79 -2.01
C MET A 86 10.07 -9.62 -2.23
N ALA A 87 10.84 -9.33 -3.28
CA ALA A 87 12.10 -10.00 -3.55
C ALA A 87 13.12 -9.74 -2.44
N VAL A 88 13.28 -8.48 -2.01
CA VAL A 88 14.18 -8.10 -0.91
C VAL A 88 13.77 -8.76 0.40
N LEU A 89 12.47 -8.75 0.74
CA LEU A 89 11.96 -9.41 1.94
C LEU A 89 12.16 -10.93 1.89
N SER A 90 11.95 -11.54 0.72
CA SER A 90 12.16 -12.97 0.53
C SER A 90 13.64 -13.34 0.69
N LEU A 91 14.55 -12.53 0.15
CA LEU A 91 15.99 -12.69 0.35
C LEU A 91 16.39 -12.49 1.82
N ALA A 92 15.86 -11.48 2.49
CA ALA A 92 16.11 -11.22 3.90
C ALA A 92 15.58 -12.34 4.81
N LYS A 93 14.46 -12.97 4.44
CA LYS A 93 13.91 -14.14 5.15
C LYS A 93 14.73 -15.40 4.88
N MET A 94 15.26 -15.58 3.67
CA MET A 94 16.08 -16.75 3.31
C MET A 94 17.47 -16.73 3.97
N GLY A 95 17.97 -15.55 4.34
CA GLY A 95 19.25 -15.39 5.03
C GLY A 95 19.20 -15.53 6.57
N ARG A 96 18.03 -15.80 7.15
CA ARG A 96 17.84 -16.10 8.59
C ARG A 96 17.51 -17.57 8.78
#